data_AF-A0A1D6I5I7-F1
#
_entry.id   AF-A0A1D6I5I7-F1
#
_cell.length_a   1.000
_cell.length_b   1.000
_cell.length_c   1.000
_cell.angle_alpha   90.00
_cell.angle_beta   90.00
_cell.angle_gamma   90.00
#
_symmetry.space_group_name_H-M   'P 1'
#
loop_
_entity.id
_entity.type
_entity.pdbx_description
1 polymer ?
#
loop_
_entity_poly.entity_id
_entity_poly.type
_entity_poly.pdbx_seq_one_letter_code
_entity_poly.pdbx_strand_id
1 'polypeptide(L)'
;MEWLCFRLDMLSSFVFSFTLILLVSSPSALIDPETAGLAVTYGLSLNMLQGWAIAVLCSLENRMISVERMLQYTTIPSEPPLTISERQPNRQWPTKGEIKFLNLHVCLFNAAAFCSKRPDVHLTRRKEDRYCW
;
A
#
# COMPACT_ATOMS: atom_id res chain seq x y z
N MET A 1 -13.61 0.75 -1.38
CA MET A 1 -13.71 -0.10 -2.57
C MET A 1 -15.11 -0.16 -3.18
N GLU A 2 -16.10 0.41 -2.49
CA GLU A 2 -17.49 0.48 -2.96
C GLU A 2 -17.65 1.22 -4.29
N TRP A 3 -16.80 2.21 -4.56
CA TRP A 3 -16.83 2.96 -5.82
C TRP A 3 -16.45 2.11 -7.05
N LEU A 4 -15.42 1.26 -6.93
CA LEU A 4 -15.01 0.37 -8.03
C LEU A 4 -16.06 -0.74 -8.27
N CYS A 5 -16.59 -1.32 -7.18
CA CYS A 5 -17.67 -2.30 -7.28
C CYS A 5 -18.92 -1.70 -7.93
N PHE A 6 -19.32 -0.49 -7.53
CA PHE A 6 -20.45 0.23 -8.12
C PHE A 6 -20.27 0.49 -9.61
N ARG A 7 -19.05 0.83 -10.05
CA ARG A 7 -18.71 1.01 -11.47
C ARG A 7 -18.84 -0.29 -12.27
N LEU A 8 -18.33 -1.40 -11.73
CA LEU A 8 -18.40 -2.71 -12.39
C LEU A 8 -19.84 -3.22 -12.50
N ASP A 9 -20.64 -3.01 -11.45
CA ASP A 9 -22.05 -3.40 -11.40
C ASP A 9 -22.90 -2.61 -12.41
N MET A 10 -22.64 -1.31 -12.53
CA MET A 10 -23.25 -0.46 -13.56
C MET A 10 -22.89 -0.94 -14.97
N LEU A 11 -21.62 -1.22 -15.23
CA LEU A 11 -21.17 -1.70 -16.54
C LEU A 11 -21.86 -3.01 -16.94
N SER A 12 -21.97 -3.96 -16.02
CA SER A 12 -22.67 -5.22 -16.28
C SER A 12 -24.16 -5.06 -16.50
N SER A 13 -24.80 -4.17 -15.76
CA SER A 13 -26.22 -3.86 -15.94
C SER A 13 -26.49 -3.25 -17.31
N PHE A 14 -25.62 -2.36 -17.78
CA PHE A 14 -25.71 -1.80 -19.14
C PHE A 14 -25.50 -2.86 -20.22
N VAL A 15 -24.51 -3.73 -20.08
CA VAL A 15 -24.23 -4.81 -21.04
C VAL A 15 -25.40 -5.81 -21.10
N PHE A 16 -25.95 -6.18 -19.94
CA PHE A 16 -27.10 -7.10 -19.87
C PHE A 16 -28.35 -6.48 -20.50
N SER A 17 -28.65 -5.21 -20.19
CA SER A 17 -29.76 -4.48 -20.79
C SER A 17 -29.61 -4.35 -22.31
N PHE A 18 -28.42 -3.99 -22.79
CA PHE A 18 -28.14 -3.89 -24.22
C PHE A 18 -28.29 -5.26 -24.92
N THR A 19 -27.83 -6.34 -24.29
CA THR A 19 -27.98 -7.70 -24.82
C THR A 19 -29.46 -8.10 -24.95
N LEU A 20 -30.29 -7.77 -23.95
CA LEU A 20 -31.74 -8.01 -24.03
C LEU A 20 -32.42 -7.18 -25.12
N ILE A 21 -32.04 -5.91 -25.27
CA ILE A 21 -32.58 -5.03 -26.32
C ILE A 21 -32.22 -5.56 -27.71
N LEU A 22 -30.97 -5.99 -27.91
CA LEU A 22 -30.54 -6.60 -29.17
C LEU A 22 -31.28 -7.90 -29.45
N LEU A 23 -31.49 -8.74 -28.43
CA LEU A 23 -32.23 -9.99 -28.57
C LEU A 23 -33.69 -9.72 -29.00
N VAL A 24 -34.35 -8.74 -28.40
CA VAL A 24 -35.72 -8.33 -28.75
C VAL A 24 -35.80 -7.65 -30.13
N SER A 25 -34.78 -6.88 -30.50
CA SER A 25 -34.74 -6.16 -31.78
C SER A 25 -34.31 -7.07 -32.95
N SER A 26 -33.75 -8.24 -32.66
CA SER A 26 -33.30 -9.18 -33.69
C SER A 26 -34.49 -9.83 -34.40
N PRO A 27 -34.48 -9.88 -35.75
CA PRO A 27 -35.55 -10.54 -36.48
C PRO A 27 -35.57 -12.03 -36.14
N SER A 28 -36.75 -12.58 -35.91
CA SER A 28 -37.04 -13.97 -35.56
C SER A 28 -36.59 -15.02 -36.59
N ALA A 29 -35.92 -14.61 -37.67
CA ALA A 29 -35.30 -15.48 -38.66
C ALA A 29 -33.89 -15.97 -38.27
N LEU A 30 -33.24 -15.37 -37.26
CA LEU A 30 -31.86 -15.69 -36.87
C LEU A 30 -31.74 -16.58 -35.62
N ILE A 31 -32.73 -16.56 -34.72
CA ILE A 31 -32.65 -17.21 -33.41
C ILE A 31 -34.00 -17.84 -33.07
N ASP A 32 -33.99 -19.15 -32.79
CA ASP A 32 -35.16 -19.85 -32.27
C ASP A 32 -35.55 -19.28 -30.90
N PRO A 33 -36.83 -18.94 -30.68
CA PRO A 33 -37.29 -18.35 -29.42
C PRO A 33 -37.03 -19.26 -28.21
N GLU A 34 -36.96 -20.57 -28.42
CA GLU A 34 -36.58 -21.55 -27.40
C GLU A 34 -35.16 -21.32 -26.88
N THR A 35 -34.19 -21.11 -27.78
CA THR A 35 -32.79 -20.88 -27.41
C THR A 35 -32.60 -19.49 -26.81
N ALA A 36 -33.34 -18.48 -27.29
CA ALA A 36 -33.34 -17.13 -26.72
C ALA A 36 -33.78 -17.13 -25.24
N GLY A 37 -34.85 -17.84 -24.90
CA GLY A 37 -35.34 -17.97 -23.52
C GLY A 37 -34.36 -18.68 -22.59
N LEU A 38 -33.70 -19.73 -23.09
CA LEU A 38 -32.62 -20.40 -22.37
C LEU A 38 -31.44 -19.45 -22.11
N ALA A 39 -30.98 -18.73 -23.13
CA ALA A 39 -29.87 -17.78 -23.03
C ALA A 39 -30.14 -16.69 -21.98
N VAL A 40 -31.35 -16.13 -21.95
CA VAL A 40 -31.73 -15.11 -20.95
C VAL A 40 -31.76 -15.69 -19.53
N THR A 41 -32.27 -16.90 -19.36
CA THR A 41 -32.35 -17.57 -18.04
C THR A 41 -30.96 -17.86 -17.48
N TYR A 42 -30.04 -18.35 -18.32
CA TYR A 42 -28.64 -18.52 -17.94
C TYR A 42 -27.95 -17.18 -17.70
N GLY A 43 -28.21 -16.17 -18.53
CA GLY A 43 -27.66 -14.82 -18.37
C GLY A 43 -28.06 -14.18 -17.04
N LEU A 44 -29.32 -14.33 -16.62
CA LEU A 44 -29.82 -13.83 -15.34
C LEU A 44 -29.16 -14.54 -14.15
N SER A 45 -28.96 -15.86 -14.26
CA SER A 45 -28.25 -16.66 -13.25
C SER A 45 -26.79 -16.22 -13.11
N LEU A 46 -26.12 -15.93 -14.23
CA LEU A 46 -24.76 -15.42 -14.25
C LEU A 46 -24.65 -14.01 -13.66
N ASN A 47 -25.64 -13.14 -13.91
CA ASN A 47 -25.68 -11.80 -13.32
C ASN A 47 -25.72 -11.84 -11.79
N MET A 48 -26.50 -12.77 -11.22
CA MET A 48 -26.52 -12.99 -9.76
C MET A 48 -25.15 -13.46 -9.23
N LEU A 49 -24.52 -14.40 -9.93
CA LEU A 49 -23.18 -14.89 -9.56
C LEU A 49 -22.11 -13.80 -9.68
N GLN A 50 -22.25 -12.90 -10.67
CA GLN A 50 -21.33 -11.81 -10.91
C GLN A 50 -21.25 -10.85 -9.70
N GLY A 51 -22.37 -10.48 -9.10
CA GLY A 51 -22.37 -9.63 -7.89
C GLY A 51 -21.56 -10.25 -6.75
N TRP A 52 -21.74 -11.56 -6.52
CA TRP A 52 -20.96 -12.30 -5.53
C TRP A 52 -19.47 -12.37 -5.90
N ALA A 53 -19.14 -12.64 -7.16
CA ALA A 53 -17.77 -12.70 -7.64
C ALA A 53 -17.03 -11.36 -7.49
N ILE A 54 -17.68 -10.23 -7.77
CA ILE A 54 -17.12 -8.88 -7.58
C ILE A 54 -16.78 -8.66 -6.10
N ALA A 55 -17.66 -9.07 -5.18
CA ALA A 55 -17.40 -8.95 -3.75
C ALA A 55 -16.17 -9.78 -3.32
N VAL A 56 -16.02 -11.00 -3.86
CA VAL A 56 -14.85 -11.85 -3.61
C VAL A 56 -13.57 -11.22 -4.16
N LEU A 57 -13.59 -10.72 -5.41
CA LEU A 57 -12.45 -10.06 -6.04
C LEU A 57 -11.99 -8.83 -5.25
N CYS A 58 -12.93 -8.00 -4.80
CA CYS A 58 -12.64 -6.84 -3.97
C CYS A 58 -11.98 -7.22 -2.62
N SER A 59 -12.44 -8.29 -1.99
CA SER A 59 -11.83 -8.83 -0.77
C SER A 59 -10.41 -9.35 -1.03
N LEU A 60 -10.19 -10.00 -2.17
CA LEU A 60 -8.90 -10.52 -2.58
C LEU A 60 -7.89 -9.39 -2.87
N GLU A 61 -8.30 -8.36 -3.58
CA GLU A 61 -7.46 -7.19 -3.89
C GLU A 61 -6.98 -6.49 -2.61
N ASN A 62 -7.87 -6.29 -1.64
CA ASN A 62 -7.50 -5.74 -0.33
C ASN A 62 -6.42 -6.58 0.38
N ARG A 63 -6.52 -7.90 0.29
CA ARG A 63 -5.55 -8.82 0.91
C ARG A 63 -4.22 -8.79 0.16
N MET A 64 -4.25 -8.72 -1.16
CA MET A 64 -3.06 -8.68 -2.01
C MET A 64 -2.18 -7.46 -1.72
N ILE A 65 -2.76 -6.27 -1.53
CA ILE A 65 -2.03 -5.03 -1.18
C ILE A 65 -1.25 -5.20 0.14
N SER A 66 -1.80 -5.95 1.09
CA SER A 66 -1.12 -6.20 2.37
C SER A 66 0.07 -7.14 2.19
N VAL A 67 -0.04 -8.14 1.32
CA VAL A 67 1.07 -9.04 0.97
C VAL A 67 2.19 -8.30 0.25
N GLU A 68 1.85 -7.41 -0.70
CA GLU A 68 2.84 -6.59 -1.40
C GLU A 68 3.67 -5.74 -0.41
N ARG A 69 3.01 -5.09 0.55
CA ARG A 69 3.71 -4.32 1.60
C ARG A 69 4.58 -5.20 2.49
N MET A 70 4.13 -6.40 2.83
CA MET A 70 4.93 -7.35 3.62
C MET A 70 6.22 -7.74 2.88
N LEU A 71 6.14 -7.99 1.58
CA LEU A 71 7.30 -8.30 0.75
C LEU A 71 8.25 -7.10 0.61
N GLN A 72 7.72 -5.88 0.60
CA GLN A 72 8.55 -4.67 0.63
C GLN A 72 9.37 -4.61 1.92
N TYR A 73 8.76 -4.89 3.09
CA TYR A 73 9.48 -4.89 4.37
C TYR A 73 10.60 -5.93 4.43
N THR A 74 10.45 -7.09 3.80
CA THR A 74 11.53 -8.11 3.76
C THR A 74 12.73 -7.68 2.91
N THR A 75 12.57 -6.71 2.03
CA THR A 75 13.63 -6.24 1.12
C THR A 75 14.37 -5.01 1.66
N ILE A 76 13.90 -4.42 2.77
CA ILE A 76 14.55 -3.25 3.39
C ILE A 76 15.91 -3.66 3.97
N PRO A 77 16.98 -2.86 3.77
CA PRO A 77 18.28 -3.13 4.37
C PRO A 77 18.16 -3.19 5.89
N SER A 78 18.64 -4.29 6.49
CA SER A 78 18.64 -4.47 7.93
C SER A 78 19.37 -3.33 8.63
N GLU A 79 18.78 -2.82 9.70
CA GLU A 79 19.47 -1.92 10.60
C GLU A 79 20.74 -2.57 11.18
N PRO A 80 21.74 -1.77 11.60
CA PRO A 80 22.93 -2.30 12.24
C PRO A 80 22.57 -3.16 13.46
N PRO A 81 23.28 -4.27 13.69
CA PRO A 81 22.99 -5.16 14.80
C PRO A 81 23.08 -4.40 16.13
N LEU A 82 22.06 -4.59 16.99
CA LEU A 82 21.92 -3.91 18.29
C LEU A 82 23.14 -4.07 19.20
N THR A 83 23.86 -5.19 19.05
CA THR A 83 25.01 -5.52 19.88
C THR A 83 26.12 -6.04 18.99
N ILE A 84 27.21 -5.27 18.88
CA ILE A 84 28.43 -5.70 18.22
C ILE A 84 29.30 -6.34 19.30
N SER A 85 29.44 -7.67 19.29
CA SER A 85 30.18 -8.41 20.32
C SER A 85 31.65 -7.93 20.46
N GLU A 86 32.21 -7.36 19.40
CA GLU A 86 33.57 -6.81 19.40
C GLU A 86 33.69 -5.37 19.96
N ARG A 87 32.57 -4.65 20.13
CA ARG A 87 32.56 -3.25 20.60
C ARG A 87 31.60 -3.00 21.76
N GLN A 88 31.37 -4.02 22.59
CA GLN A 88 30.62 -3.82 23.82
C GLN A 88 31.43 -2.94 24.78
N PRO A 89 30.85 -1.85 25.31
CA PRO A 89 31.49 -1.09 26.37
C PRO A 89 31.66 -1.97 27.62
N ASN A 90 32.73 -1.74 28.39
CA ASN A 90 32.91 -2.40 29.68
C ASN A 90 31.69 -2.16 30.60
N ARG A 91 31.41 -3.07 31.53
CA ARG A 91 30.28 -2.94 32.47
C ARG A 91 30.30 -1.65 33.33
N GLN A 92 31.44 -0.98 33.47
CA GLN A 92 31.60 0.30 34.17
C GLN A 92 31.45 1.53 33.25
N TRP A 93 31.09 1.32 31.99
CA TRP A 93 30.75 2.40 31.06
C TRP A 93 29.29 2.82 31.24
N PRO A 94 28.97 4.13 31.21
CA PRO A 94 29.88 5.27 31.14
C PRO A 94 30.40 5.65 32.54
N THR A 95 31.73 5.71 32.70
CA THR A 95 32.36 6.03 34.00
C THR A 95 32.29 7.53 34.33
N LYS A 96 32.15 8.38 33.32
CA LYS A 96 31.82 9.81 33.41
C LYS A 96 30.79 10.11 32.33
N GLY A 97 29.71 10.80 32.68
CA GLY A 97 28.62 11.18 31.76
C GLY A 97 28.98 12.35 30.83
N GLU A 98 30.14 12.29 30.18
CA GLU A 98 30.62 13.34 29.29
C GLU A 98 30.34 12.96 27.83
N ILE A 99 29.50 13.74 27.16
CA ILE A 99 29.16 13.56 25.73
C ILE A 99 29.87 14.66 24.93
N LYS A 100 30.77 14.25 24.02
CA LYS A 100 31.48 15.16 23.11
C LYS A 100 30.95 14.96 21.69
N PHE A 101 30.42 16.04 21.10
CA PHE A 101 30.04 16.06 19.70
C PHE A 101 31.20 16.63 18.89
N LEU A 102 31.79 15.83 18.02
CA LEU A 102 32.87 16.22 17.12
C LEU A 102 32.38 16.04 15.68
N ASN A 103 32.22 17.15 14.95
CA ASN A 103 31.81 17.16 13.54
C ASN A 103 30.57 16.31 13.23
N LEU A 104 29.56 16.33 14.12
CA LEU A 104 28.32 15.58 13.93
C LEU A 104 27.44 16.29 12.89
N HIS A 105 27.26 15.67 11.73
CA HIS A 105 26.32 16.11 10.72
C HIS A 105 25.17 15.09 10.62
N VAL A 106 23.95 15.53 10.95
CA VAL A 106 22.73 14.71 10.80
C VAL A 106 22.06 15.14 9.50
N CYS A 107 22.13 14.28 8.48
CA CYS A 107 21.47 14.52 7.19
C CYS A 107 20.20 13.62 7.15
N LEU A 108 19.01 14.23 7.17
CA LEU A 108 17.71 13.54 7.42
C LEU A 108 17.05 12.93 6.18
N PHE A 109 17.77 12.89 5.08
CA PHE A 109 17.40 12.20 3.84
C PHE A 109 18.72 11.79 3.19
N ASN A 110 18.75 10.75 2.35
CA ASN A 110 19.94 10.28 1.62
C ASN A 110 20.52 11.38 0.71
N ALA A 111 21.13 12.38 1.32
CA ALA A 111 21.75 13.57 0.78
C ALA A 111 23.26 13.44 1.00
N ALA A 112 23.80 12.24 0.77
CA ALA A 112 25.24 12.04 0.62
C ALA A 112 25.85 13.03 -0.41
N ALA A 113 25.03 13.58 -1.31
CA ALA A 113 25.42 14.60 -2.27
C ALA A 113 25.43 16.06 -1.73
N PHE A 114 24.78 16.39 -0.61
CA PHE A 114 24.63 17.80 -0.16
C PHE A 114 25.39 18.14 1.13
N CYS A 115 25.66 17.16 2.01
CA CYS A 115 26.38 17.38 3.27
C CYS A 115 27.88 17.79 3.08
N SER A 116 28.44 17.76 1.86
CA SER A 116 29.85 18.10 1.59
C SER A 116 30.13 19.61 1.41
N LYS A 117 29.11 20.48 1.42
CA LYS A 117 29.30 21.93 1.21
C LYS A 117 28.63 22.78 2.31
N ARG A 118 29.18 22.81 3.53
CA ARG A 118 29.24 24.05 4.35
C ARG A 118 30.31 23.92 5.46
N PRO A 119 31.09 24.99 5.74
CA PRO A 119 32.14 24.98 6.75
C PRO A 119 31.61 25.23 8.17
N ASP A 120 32.32 24.62 9.13
CA ASP A 120 32.34 24.78 10.59
C ASP A 120 31.33 25.74 11.24
N VAL A 121 30.35 25.16 11.94
CA VAL A 121 29.57 25.86 12.98
C VAL A 121 30.01 25.33 14.34
N HIS A 122 30.84 26.12 15.04
CA HIS A 122 31.17 25.91 16.44
C HIS A 122 29.95 26.26 17.33
N LEU A 123 29.26 25.22 17.82
CA LEU A 123 28.27 25.37 18.89
C LEU A 123 28.97 25.39 20.25
N THR A 124 29.29 26.59 20.75
CA THR A 124 29.68 26.78 22.15
C THR A 124 28.47 26.52 23.06
N ARG A 125 28.50 25.47 23.88
CA ARG A 125 27.53 25.26 24.97
C ARG A 125 27.59 26.46 25.93
N ARG A 126 26.56 27.29 25.94
CA ARG A 126 26.26 28.19 27.07
C ARG A 126 25.65 27.31 28.16
N LYS A 127 26.40 27.04 29.23
CA LYS A 127 25.82 26.59 30.49
C LYS A 127 24.98 27.75 31.03
N GLU A 128 23.67 27.59 31.06
CA GLU A 128 22.82 28.35 31.95
C GLU A 128 22.06 27.33 32.79
N ASP A 129 22.65 27.00 33.94
CA ASP A 129 21.90 26.45 35.05
C ASP A 129 20.84 27.49 35.44
N ARG A 130 19.58 27.06 35.65
CA ARG A 130 18.74 27.38 36.83
C ARG A 130 17.22 27.45 36.56
N TYR A 131 16.52 26.53 37.23
CA TYR A 131 15.15 26.56 37.79
C TYR A 131 13.89 26.22 36.96
N CYS A 132 13.12 25.28 37.54
CA CYS A 132 11.65 25.09 37.64
C CYS A 132 10.79 25.30 36.36
N TRP A 133 10.00 24.35 35.88
CA TRP A 133 9.10 23.39 36.54
C TRP A 133 9.10 22.03 35.84
#